data_AF-A0A932W1U5-F1
#
_entry.id   AF-A0A932W1U5-F1
#
_cell.length_a   1.000
_cell.length_b   1.000
_cell.length_c   1.000
_cell.angle_alpha   90.00
_cell.angle_beta   90.00
_cell.angle_gamma   90.00
#
_symmetry.space_group_name_H-M   'P 1'
#
loop_
_entity.id
_entity.type
_entity.pdbx_description
1 polymer ?
#
loop_
_entity_poly.entity_id
_entity_poly.type
_entity_poly.pdbx_seq_one_letter_code
_entity_poly.pdbx_strand_id
1 'polypeptide(L)'
;MYWVKKNFCWIWIAVDRNGHSFIDCEIGARGTETGEKLWERIKDKIDGKVCTDHWKPYENIVPQEKHIQSKKETFTVEGYNSLFRHFLARMRRRTKCYTKAKYMLLYSVKLLIFKWNNDISILF
;
A
#
# COMPACT_ATOMS: atom_id res chain seq x y z
N MET A 1 -30.57 -14.02 14.07
CA MET A 1 -29.16 -13.62 14.22
C MET A 1 -28.61 -13.24 12.85
N TYR A 2 -28.50 -11.94 12.52
CA TYR A 2 -28.01 -11.50 11.22
C TYR A 2 -26.48 -11.59 11.17
N TRP A 3 -25.96 -12.41 10.24
CA TRP A 3 -24.53 -12.48 9.97
C TRP A 3 -24.11 -11.29 9.10
N VAL A 4 -23.41 -10.33 9.69
CA VAL A 4 -22.80 -9.24 8.92
C VAL A 4 -21.56 -9.79 8.20
N LYS A 5 -21.62 -9.87 6.87
CA LYS A 5 -20.48 -10.27 6.03
C LYS A 5 -19.31 -9.30 6.23
N LYS A 6 -18.17 -9.82 6.69
CA LYS A 6 -16.95 -9.01 6.85
C LYS A 6 -16.30 -8.82 5.48
N ASN A 7 -16.42 -7.60 4.94
CA ASN A 7 -15.73 -7.21 3.71
C ASN A 7 -14.31 -6.77 4.04
N PHE A 8 -13.36 -7.66 3.79
CA PHE A 8 -11.94 -7.36 3.97
C PHE A 8 -11.41 -6.53 2.82
N CYS A 9 -10.53 -5.59 3.16
CA CYS A 9 -9.84 -4.77 2.19
C CYS A 9 -8.36 -4.73 2.52
N TRP A 10 -7.54 -4.79 1.48
CA TRP A 10 -6.09 -4.80 1.54
C TRP A 10 -5.56 -3.53 0.88
N ILE A 11 -4.50 -2.99 1.46
CA ILE A 11 -3.79 -1.82 0.96
C ILE A 11 -2.48 -2.33 0.41
N TRP A 12 -2.31 -2.18 -0.90
CA TRP A 12 -1.06 -2.42 -1.59
C TRP A 12 -0.32 -1.09 -1.66
N ILE A 13 0.95 -1.10 -1.27
CA ILE A 13 1.79 0.11 -1.28
C ILE A 13 3.07 -0.17 -2.05
N ALA A 14 3.49 0.81 -2.84
CA ALA A 14 4.80 0.90 -3.45
C ALA A 14 5.54 2.08 -2.82
N VAL A 15 6.77 1.84 -2.39
CA VAL A 15 7.58 2.82 -1.65
C VAL A 15 8.97 2.87 -2.26
N ASP A 16 9.52 4.07 -2.34
CA ASP A 16 10.94 4.25 -2.64
C ASP A 16 11.73 4.13 -1.33
N ARG A 17 12.65 3.17 -1.32
CA ARG A 17 13.51 2.91 -0.17
C ARG A 17 14.56 4.01 0.01
N ASN A 18 15.11 4.53 -1.08
CA ASN A 18 16.22 5.48 -1.02
C ASN A 18 15.70 6.88 -0.73
N GLY A 19 14.61 7.27 -1.38
CA GLY A 19 13.95 8.56 -1.17
C GLY A 19 13.05 8.63 0.06
N HIS A 20 12.83 7.52 0.77
CA HIS A 20 11.91 7.44 1.91
C HIS A 20 10.53 8.05 1.63
N SER A 21 10.02 7.81 0.42
CA SER A 21 8.74 8.34 -0.08
C SER A 21 7.80 7.24 -0.56
N PHE A 22 6.52 7.56 -0.64
CA PHE A 22 5.52 6.70 -1.27
C PHE A 22 5.49 6.96 -2.78
N ILE A 23 5.45 5.88 -3.58
CA ILE A 23 5.29 5.98 -5.03
C ILE A 23 3.80 5.99 -5.39
N ASP A 24 3.06 4.98 -4.94
CA ASP A 24 1.60 4.90 -5.12
C ASP A 24 1.01 3.84 -4.17
N CYS A 25 -0.33 3.82 -4.07
CA CYS A 25 -1.07 2.79 -3.35
C CYS A 25 -2.34 2.37 -4.11
N GLU A 26 -2.75 1.12 -3.92
CA GLU A 26 -4.04 0.62 -4.39
C GLU A 26 -4.80 -0.08 -3.26
N ILE A 27 -6.11 0.09 -3.23
CA ILE A 27 -6.96 -0.47 -2.18
C ILE A 27 -7.94 -1.46 -2.82
N GLY A 28 -7.92 -2.72 -2.37
CA GLY A 28 -8.71 -3.74 -3.01
C GLY A 28 -8.72 -5.07 -2.28
N ALA A 29 -8.76 -6.15 -3.06
CA ALA A 29 -8.72 -7.50 -2.54
C ALA A 29 -7.28 -7.91 -2.22
N ARG A 30 -7.14 -9.05 -1.53
CA ARG A 30 -5.83 -9.71 -1.36
C ARG A 30 -5.36 -10.40 -2.66
N GLY A 31 -6.13 -10.36 -3.73
CA GLY A 31 -5.79 -11.02 -4.98
C GLY A 31 -4.67 -10.30 -5.73
N THR A 32 -4.12 -11.00 -6.74
CA THR A 32 -3.15 -10.47 -7.70
C THR A 32 -3.68 -9.24 -8.45
N GLU A 33 -4.96 -9.23 -8.80
CA GLU A 33 -5.60 -8.17 -9.61
C GLU A 33 -5.39 -6.75 -9.03
N THR A 34 -5.42 -6.61 -7.70
CA THR A 34 -5.19 -5.31 -7.05
C THR A 34 -3.71 -4.90 -7.12
N GLY A 35 -2.80 -5.87 -7.02
CA GLY A 35 -1.36 -5.65 -7.20
C GLY A 35 -0.98 -5.36 -8.65
N GLU A 36 -1.62 -6.02 -9.62
CA GLU A 36 -1.45 -5.75 -11.07
C GLU A 36 -1.86 -4.31 -11.40
N LYS A 37 -3.00 -3.86 -10.89
CA LYS A 37 -3.45 -2.46 -11.05
C LYS A 37 -2.47 -1.44 -10.48
N LEU A 38 -1.82 -1.78 -9.37
CA LEU A 38 -0.77 -0.94 -8.80
C LEU A 38 0.47 -0.95 -9.70
N TRP A 39 0.92 -2.14 -10.11
CA TRP A 39 2.08 -2.32 -10.97
C TRP A 39 1.95 -1.56 -12.29
N GLU A 40 0.81 -1.70 -12.98
CA GLU A 40 0.56 -1.02 -14.25
C GLU A 40 0.69 0.51 -14.17
N ARG A 41 0.44 1.12 -13.00
CA ARG A 41 0.59 2.57 -12.81
C ARG A 41 2.00 3.03 -12.50
N ILE A 42 2.83 2.12 -11.98
CA ILE A 42 4.18 2.45 -11.50
C ILE A 42 5.28 1.86 -12.39
N LYS A 43 4.99 0.88 -13.24
CA LYS A 43 5.98 0.16 -14.06
C LYS A 43 6.85 1.10 -14.90
N ASP A 44 6.27 2.15 -15.45
CA ASP A 44 6.95 3.13 -16.31
C ASP A 44 7.73 4.18 -15.50
N LYS A 45 7.49 4.26 -14.18
CA LYS A 45 8.19 5.16 -13.26
C LYS A 45 9.35 4.48 -12.53
N ILE A 46 9.50 3.16 -12.68
CA ILE A 46 10.49 2.35 -11.97
C ILE A 46 11.60 1.90 -12.92
N ASP A 47 12.73 2.60 -12.83
CA ASP A 47 13.99 2.20 -13.48
C ASP A 47 14.83 1.24 -12.61
N GLY A 48 14.45 1.06 -11.35
CA GLY A 48 15.18 0.24 -10.38
C GLY A 48 14.70 -1.20 -10.23
N LYS A 49 15.28 -1.88 -9.25
CA LYS A 49 14.83 -3.21 -8.81
C LYS A 49 13.67 -3.09 -7.83
N VAL A 50 12.75 -4.04 -7.90
CA VAL A 50 11.56 -4.12 -7.05
C VAL A 50 11.76 -5.22 -6.03
N CYS A 51 11.79 -4.85 -4.75
CA CYS A 51 11.88 -5.80 -3.66
C CYS A 51 10.49 -6.22 -3.20
N THR A 52 10.18 -7.52 -3.19
CA THR A 52 8.93 -8.03 -2.64
C THR A 52 9.15 -9.23 -1.72
N ASP A 53 8.12 -9.57 -0.97
CA ASP A 53 8.04 -10.85 -0.26
C ASP A 53 7.96 -12.04 -1.22
N HIS A 54 8.25 -13.24 -0.69
CA HIS A 54 8.12 -14.54 -1.38
C HIS A 54 6.66 -14.97 -1.59
N TRP A 55 5.76 -14.02 -1.81
CA TRP A 55 4.36 -14.34 -2.06
C TRP A 55 4.13 -14.50 -3.57
N LYS A 56 3.67 -15.69 -3.97
CA LYS A 56 3.44 -16.11 -5.37
C LYS A 56 2.83 -15.04 -6.31
N PRO A 57 1.86 -14.22 -5.88
CA PRO A 57 1.36 -13.11 -6.68
C PRO A 57 2.43 -12.18 -7.25
N TYR A 58 3.49 -11.87 -6.49
CA TYR A 58 4.50 -10.93 -6.93
C TYR A 58 5.36 -11.46 -8.09
N GLU A 59 5.57 -12.78 -8.15
CA GLU A 59 6.33 -13.44 -9.23
C GLU A 59 5.64 -13.27 -10.59
N ASN A 60 4.30 -13.19 -10.60
CA ASN A 60 3.53 -13.01 -11.83
C ASN A 60 3.34 -11.53 -12.20
N ILE A 61 3.52 -10.61 -11.26
CA ILE A 61 3.26 -9.18 -11.44
C ILE A 61 4.52 -8.44 -11.89
N VAL A 62 5.67 -8.76 -11.28
CA VAL A 62 6.93 -8.05 -11.52
C VAL A 62 7.82 -8.88 -12.44
N PRO A 63 8.38 -8.29 -13.51
CA PRO A 63 9.33 -8.99 -14.38
C PRO A 63 10.52 -9.54 -13.58
N GLN A 64 10.89 -10.80 -13.84
CA GLN A 64 11.94 -11.51 -13.10
C GLN A 64 13.28 -10.78 -13.13
N GLU A 65 13.57 -10.05 -14.21
CA GLU A 65 14.79 -9.24 -14.38
C GLU A 65 14.89 -8.08 -13.37
N LYS A 66 13.74 -7.52 -12.97
CA LYS A 66 13.64 -6.41 -12.00
C LYS A 66 13.36 -6.92 -10.58
N HIS A 67 13.04 -8.20 -10.39
CA HIS A 67 12.52 -8.72 -9.13
C HIS A 67 13.62 -9.17 -8.17
N ILE A 68 13.64 -8.61 -6.95
CA ILE A 68 14.40 -9.15 -5.83
C ILE A 68 13.42 -9.69 -4.79
N GLN A 69 13.50 -10.98 -4.50
CA GLN A 69 12.83 -11.56 -3.34
C GLN A 69 13.76 -11.54 -2.12
N SER A 70 13.36 -10.83 -1.07
CA SER A 70 14.14 -10.82 0.17
C SER A 70 13.28 -10.44 1.37
N LYS A 71 13.40 -11.25 2.43
CA LYS A 71 12.79 -10.95 3.74
C LYS A 71 13.49 -9.82 4.50
N LYS A 72 14.74 -9.46 4.15
CA LYS A 72 15.43 -8.34 4.81
C LYS A 72 14.90 -6.98 4.35
N GLU A 73 14.28 -6.95 3.17
CA GLU A 73 13.83 -5.74 2.50
C GLU A 73 12.43 -5.29 2.96
N THR A 74 11.74 -6.11 3.77
CA THR A 74 10.38 -5.85 4.25
C THR A 74 10.32 -4.85 5.39
N PHE A 75 11.42 -4.61 6.11
CA PHE A 75 11.45 -3.71 7.27
C PHE A 75 10.93 -2.31 6.92
N THR A 76 11.31 -1.80 5.76
CA THR A 76 10.85 -0.50 5.24
C THR A 76 9.32 -0.48 5.09
N VAL A 77 8.76 -1.50 4.44
CA VAL A 77 7.31 -1.64 4.19
C VAL A 77 6.54 -1.80 5.51
N GLU A 78 7.10 -2.52 6.48
CA GLU A 78 6.54 -2.63 7.83
C GLU A 78 6.50 -1.27 8.54
N GLY A 79 7.54 -0.46 8.40
CA GLY A 79 7.58 0.93 8.86
C GLY A 79 6.44 1.76 8.29
N TYR A 80 6.22 1.71 6.98
CA TYR A 80 5.10 2.40 6.33
C TYR A 80 3.73 1.88 6.76
N ASN A 81 3.59 0.58 6.95
CA ASN A 81 2.37 0.00 7.52
C ASN A 81 2.12 0.50 8.96
N SER A 82 3.18 0.74 9.74
CA SER A 82 3.08 1.35 11.06
C SER A 82 2.65 2.82 10.97
N LEU A 83 3.19 3.59 10.02
CA LEU A 83 2.82 4.99 9.76
C LEU A 83 1.32 5.14 9.51
N PHE A 84 0.72 4.27 8.68
CA PHE A 84 -0.73 4.28 8.47
C PHE A 84 -1.50 4.08 9.78
N ARG A 85 -1.10 3.13 10.63
CA ARG A 85 -1.79 2.86 11.91
C ARG A 85 -1.58 3.97 12.94
N HIS A 86 -0.45 4.67 12.87
CA HIS A 86 -0.14 5.79 13.73
C HIS A 86 -1.06 6.98 13.42
N PHE A 87 -1.07 7.43 12.16
CA PHE A 87 -1.77 8.64 11.73
C PHE A 87 -3.26 8.43 11.42
N LEU A 88 -3.63 7.28 10.85
CA LEU A 88 -5.02 7.01 10.50
C LEU A 88 -5.72 6.29 11.65
N ALA A 89 -6.37 7.06 12.53
CA ALA A 89 -7.15 6.51 13.66
C ALA A 89 -8.16 5.44 13.22
N ARG A 90 -8.68 5.55 11.98
CA ARG A 90 -9.59 4.57 11.37
C ARG A 90 -9.00 3.18 11.15
N MET A 91 -7.67 3.03 11.26
CA MET A 91 -6.94 1.76 11.11
C MET A 91 -6.42 1.20 12.44
N ARG A 92 -6.63 1.91 13.55
CA ARG A 92 -5.98 1.59 14.83
C ARG A 92 -6.60 0.38 15.55
N ARG A 93 -7.93 0.25 15.54
CA ARG A 93 -8.63 -0.83 16.25
C ARG A 93 -9.73 -1.46 15.40
N ARG A 94 -9.48 -2.67 14.89
CA ARG A 94 -10.37 -3.40 13.97
C ARG A 94 -11.81 -3.60 14.48
N THR A 95 -12.02 -3.67 15.79
CA THR A 95 -13.35 -3.89 16.39
C THR A 95 -14.18 -2.62 16.57
N LYS A 96 -13.55 -1.44 16.57
CA LYS A 96 -14.24 -0.15 16.80
C LYS A 96 -14.14 0.79 15.61
N CYS A 97 -13.04 0.73 14.89
CA CYS A 97 -12.72 1.60 13.77
C CYS A 97 -12.75 0.75 12.49
N TYR A 98 -13.81 0.91 11.70
CA TYR A 98 -13.95 0.26 10.40
C TYR A 98 -14.45 1.26 9.37
N THR A 99 -14.13 1.03 8.10
CA THR A 99 -14.61 1.90 7.02
C THR A 99 -16.00 1.48 6.57
N LYS A 100 -16.88 2.47 6.37
CA LYS A 100 -18.19 2.29 5.73
C LYS A 100 -18.14 2.56 4.22
N ALA A 101 -17.11 3.25 3.76
CA ALA A 101 -16.95 3.66 2.37
C ALA A 101 -15.50 3.43 1.89
N LYS A 102 -15.34 2.68 0.80
CA LYS A 102 -14.01 2.36 0.24
C LYS A 102 -13.30 3.61 -0.29
N TYR A 103 -14.04 4.50 -0.97
CA TYR A 103 -13.47 5.74 -1.52
C TYR A 103 -12.94 6.67 -0.41
N MET A 104 -13.64 6.80 0.72
CA MET A 104 -13.15 7.58 1.87
C MET A 104 -11.86 6.99 2.43
N LEU A 105 -11.73 5.66 2.45
CA LEU A 105 -10.49 5.02 2.87
C LEU A 105 -9.34 5.35 1.92
N LEU A 106 -9.59 5.29 0.61
CA LEU A 106 -8.62 5.67 -0.41
C LEU A 106 -8.17 7.12 -0.26
N TYR A 107 -9.09 8.06 -0.09
CA TYR A 107 -8.74 9.48 0.10
C TYR A 107 -7.93 9.73 1.36
N SER A 108 -8.25 9.08 2.50
CA SER A 108 -7.44 9.21 3.71
C SER A 108 -6.01 8.69 3.53
N VAL A 109 -5.85 7.56 2.83
CA VAL A 109 -4.53 6.98 2.54
C VAL A 109 -3.75 7.88 1.59
N LYS A 110 -4.36 8.32 0.48
CA LYS A 110 -3.72 9.23 -0.48
C LYS A 110 -3.33 10.56 0.16
N LEU A 111 -4.18 11.13 1.02
CA LEU A 111 -3.87 12.36 1.73
C LEU A 111 -2.65 12.19 2.64
N LEU A 112 -2.56 11.07 3.37
CA LEU A 112 -1.37 10.80 4.20
C LEU A 112 -0.11 10.63 3.33
N ILE A 113 -0.23 9.94 2.19
CA ILE A 113 0.86 9.75 1.23
C ILE A 113 1.36 11.11 0.71
N PHE A 114 0.47 11.97 0.21
CA PHE A 114 0.85 13.29 -0.28
C PHE A 114 1.47 14.15 0.84
N LYS A 115 0.93 14.07 2.06
CA LYS A 115 1.52 14.76 3.21
C LYS A 115 2.93 14.26 3.50
N TRP A 116 3.13 12.94 3.49
CA TRP A 116 4.43 12.32 3.77
C TRP A 116 5.48 12.68 2.72
N ASN A 117 5.07 12.74 1.46
CA ASN A 117 5.93 13.13 0.35
C ASN A 117 6.18 14.64 0.26
N ASN A 118 5.56 15.46 1.12
CA ASN A 118 5.55 16.92 1.03
C ASN A 118 4.97 17.47 -0.29
N ASP A 119 4.09 16.70 -0.94
CA ASP A 119 3.41 17.08 -2.20
C ASP A 119 2.21 18.01 -1.95
N ILE A 120 1.83 18.25 -0.68
CA ILE A 120 0.73 19.14 -0.31
C ILE A 120 1.29 20.54 -0.05
N SER A 121 1.04 21.47 -0.97
CA SER A 121 1.40 22.89 -0.80
C SER A 121 0.52 23.66 0.20
N ILE A 122 -0.55 23.04 0.74
CA ILE A 122 -1.66 23.73 1.43
C ILE A 122 -1.66 23.49 2.96
N LEU A 123 -0.75 22.71 3.53
CA LEU A 123 -0.64 22.55 4.98
C LEU A 123 0.63 23.23 5.47
N PHE A 124 0.46 24.51 5.82
CA PHE A 124 1.43 25.37 6.50
C PHE A 124 2.04 24.72 7.75
#